data_AF-A0A7X3TBR1-F1
#
_entry.id   AF-A0A7X3TBR1-F1
#
_cell.length_a   1.000
_cell.length_b   1.000
_cell.length_c   1.000
_cell.angle_alpha   90.00
_cell.angle_beta   90.00
_cell.angle_gamma   90.00
#
_symmetry.space_group_name_H-M   'P 1'
#
loop_
_entity.id
_entity.type
_entity.pdbx_description
1 polymer ?
#
loop_
_entity_poly.entity_id
_entity_poly.type
_entity_poly.pdbx_seq_one_letter_code
_entity_poly.pdbx_strand_id
1 'polypeptide(L)'
;MVKRPNQAVLIEALDEFRDAMRLFIVRIMRRIWGKTIKNAIYESLSSQQASDFKTNLHNNDGSIESALDIRDFPDIIIENWQHVFRLRFRGDKRAHVKSLLYIIKHARDQVSHPPLDTDLDTEYTRVVLYHIIEVLDKIDAIEAKASVERLRDIMRRDQALAFLKNTGRPLKQKPEQSQTDVPPHPLPEDPLHF
;
A
#
# COMPACT_ATOMS: atom_id res chain seq x y z
N MET A 1 7.80 -17.11 14.06
CA MET A 1 7.32 -15.77 14.48
C MET A 1 8.26 -14.75 13.85
N VAL A 2 7.76 -13.78 13.09
CA VAL A 2 8.61 -12.77 12.44
C VAL A 2 9.15 -11.83 13.53
N LYS A 3 10.47 -11.64 13.61
CA LYS A 3 11.13 -10.84 14.68
C LYS A 3 10.77 -9.34 14.58
N ARG A 4 10.41 -8.87 13.37
CA ARG A 4 10.07 -7.48 13.06
C ARG A 4 8.88 -7.40 12.07
N PRO A 5 7.66 -7.69 12.53
CA PRO A 5 6.48 -7.75 11.68
C PRO A 5 6.15 -6.42 10.97
N ASN A 6 6.32 -5.27 11.63
CA ASN A 6 6.01 -3.97 11.02
C ASN A 6 6.99 -3.62 9.91
N GLN A 7 8.28 -3.91 10.11
CA GLN A 7 9.29 -3.78 9.06
C GLN A 7 9.00 -4.71 7.87
N ALA A 8 8.66 -5.98 8.13
CA ALA A 8 8.36 -6.94 7.07
C ALA A 8 7.15 -6.52 6.22
N VAL A 9 6.06 -6.09 6.87
CA VAL A 9 4.88 -5.59 6.16
C VAL A 9 5.22 -4.35 5.32
N LEU A 10 6.03 -3.44 5.86
CA LEU A 10 6.39 -2.23 5.15
C LEU A 10 7.32 -2.51 3.95
N ILE A 11 8.21 -3.50 4.04
CA ILE A 11 9.02 -3.98 2.90
C ILE A 11 8.09 -4.43 1.78
N GLU A 12 7.15 -5.32 2.07
CA GLU A 12 6.25 -5.90 1.08
C GLU A 12 5.37 -4.82 0.41
N ALA A 13 4.84 -3.88 1.21
CA ALA A 13 4.07 -2.76 0.68
C ALA A 13 4.91 -1.80 -0.19
N LEU A 14 6.18 -1.58 0.16
CA LEU A 14 7.09 -0.75 -0.63
C LEU A 14 7.49 -1.44 -1.93
N ASP A 15 7.62 -2.77 -1.96
CA ASP A 15 7.89 -3.53 -3.18
C ASP A 15 6.69 -3.45 -4.15
N GLU A 16 5.48 -3.67 -3.66
CA GLU A 16 4.23 -3.49 -4.44
C GLU A 16 4.12 -2.06 -5.00
N PHE A 17 4.41 -1.06 -4.16
CA PHE A 17 4.43 0.33 -4.57
C PHE A 17 5.49 0.61 -5.64
N ARG A 18 6.71 0.11 -5.45
CA ARG A 18 7.83 0.28 -6.38
C ARG A 18 7.46 -0.23 -7.76
N ASP A 19 6.96 -1.46 -7.83
CA ASP A 19 6.73 -2.13 -9.10
C ASP A 19 5.56 -1.49 -9.87
N ALA A 20 4.49 -1.12 -9.17
CA ALA A 20 3.40 -0.34 -9.76
C ALA A 20 3.86 1.06 -10.25
N MET A 21 4.67 1.76 -9.46
CA MET A 21 5.14 3.10 -9.80
C MET A 21 6.14 3.11 -10.95
N ARG A 22 7.03 2.11 -11.05
CA ARG A 22 7.97 1.94 -12.18
C ARG A 22 7.20 1.89 -13.51
N LEU A 23 6.21 1.00 -13.58
CA LEU A 23 5.33 0.85 -14.73
C LEU A 23 4.60 2.16 -15.06
N PHE A 24 4.03 2.79 -14.04
CA PHE A 24 3.33 4.07 -14.19
C PHE A 24 4.24 5.17 -14.75
N ILE A 25 5.40 5.41 -14.13
CA ILE A 25 6.35 6.45 -14.53
C ILE A 25 6.78 6.24 -15.98
N VAL A 26 7.25 5.04 -16.33
CA VAL A 26 7.69 4.74 -17.71
C VAL A 26 6.55 4.96 -18.71
N ARG A 27 5.33 4.51 -18.40
CA ARG A 27 4.15 4.67 -19.27
C ARG A 27 3.77 6.14 -19.46
N ILE A 28 3.85 6.96 -18.41
CA ILE A 28 3.51 8.37 -18.49
C ILE A 28 4.60 9.17 -19.21
N MET A 29 5.87 8.89 -18.92
CA MET A 29 7.00 9.57 -19.55
C MET A 29 7.14 9.27 -21.04
N ARG A 30 6.61 8.17 -21.57
CA ARG A 30 6.48 7.93 -23.02
C ARG A 30 5.74 9.04 -23.77
N ARG A 31 4.94 9.84 -23.06
CA ARG A 31 4.16 10.96 -23.62
C ARG A 31 4.91 12.27 -23.60
N ILE A 32 6.17 12.30 -23.16
CA ILE A 32 6.97 13.52 -23.16
C ILE A 32 7.43 13.82 -24.59
N TRP A 33 7.29 15.07 -25.02
CA TRP A 33 7.67 15.49 -26.37
C TRP A 33 9.07 16.08 -26.35
N GLY A 34 9.85 15.81 -27.40
CA GLY A 34 11.16 16.43 -27.61
C GLY A 34 12.33 15.82 -26.82
N LYS A 35 12.11 14.77 -26.01
CA LYS A 35 13.18 14.05 -25.31
C LYS A 35 12.89 12.57 -25.13
N THR A 36 13.95 11.79 -25.00
CA THR A 36 13.86 10.37 -24.62
C THR A 36 13.52 10.24 -23.14
N ILE A 37 12.90 9.13 -22.74
CA ILE A 37 12.58 8.83 -21.32
C ILE A 37 13.86 8.89 -20.48
N LYS A 38 14.96 8.29 -20.98
CA LYS A 38 16.25 8.25 -20.29
C LYS A 38 16.79 9.66 -20.03
N ASN A 39 16.75 10.56 -21.01
CA ASN A 39 17.19 11.94 -20.83
C ASN A 39 16.30 12.70 -19.84
N ALA A 40 14.98 12.52 -19.95
CA ALA A 40 14.03 13.12 -19.02
C ALA A 40 14.26 12.66 -17.57
N ILE A 41 14.60 11.38 -17.36
CA ILE A 41 14.97 10.86 -16.03
C ILE A 41 16.26 11.52 -15.55
N TYR A 42 17.34 11.52 -16.35
CA TYR A 42 18.61 12.13 -15.94
C TYR A 42 18.48 13.61 -15.57
N GLU A 43 17.72 14.38 -16.36
CA GLU A 43 17.46 15.80 -16.08
C GLU A 43 16.70 16.03 -14.76
N SER A 44 15.96 15.02 -14.28
CA SER A 44 15.14 15.13 -13.07
C SER A 44 15.86 14.69 -11.80
N LEU A 45 17.02 14.06 -11.93
CA LEU A 45 17.74 13.47 -10.81
C LEU A 45 18.93 14.34 -10.41
N SER A 46 19.25 14.38 -9.11
CA SER A 46 20.53 14.92 -8.65
C SER A 46 21.70 14.12 -9.22
N SER A 47 22.91 14.69 -9.24
CA SER A 47 24.11 14.02 -9.77
C SER A 47 24.35 12.63 -9.16
N GLN A 48 24.09 12.48 -7.85
CA GLN A 48 24.23 11.19 -7.17
C GLN A 48 23.17 10.19 -7.65
N GLN A 49 21.89 10.58 -7.66
CA GLN A 49 20.80 9.72 -8.13
C GLN A 49 20.98 9.33 -9.60
N ALA A 50 21.46 10.25 -10.44
CA ALA A 50 21.78 9.97 -11.84
C ALA A 50 22.90 8.91 -11.98
N SER A 51 23.92 8.97 -11.13
CA SER A 51 25.00 7.96 -11.08
C SER A 51 24.47 6.59 -10.63
N ASP A 52 23.62 6.56 -9.60
CA ASP A 52 23.01 5.34 -9.09
C ASP A 52 22.08 4.72 -10.14
N PHE A 53 21.24 5.54 -10.77
CA PHE A 53 20.37 5.12 -11.87
C PHE A 53 21.18 4.56 -13.06
N LYS A 54 22.30 5.19 -13.44
CA LYS A 54 23.18 4.68 -14.50
C LYS A 54 23.74 3.30 -14.16
N THR A 55 24.16 3.11 -12.91
CA THR A 55 24.67 1.83 -12.42
C THR A 55 23.58 0.76 -12.44
N ASN A 56 22.39 1.08 -11.92
CA ASN A 56 21.25 0.17 -11.94
C ASN A 56 20.83 -0.18 -13.37
N LEU A 57 20.84 0.78 -14.29
CA LEU A 57 20.51 0.56 -15.69
C LEU A 57 21.49 -0.42 -16.35
N HIS A 58 22.78 -0.34 -16.03
CA HIS A 58 23.78 -1.31 -16.50
C HIS A 58 23.54 -2.70 -15.91
N ASN A 59 23.26 -2.79 -14.62
CA ASN A 59 23.05 -4.06 -13.91
C ASN A 59 21.73 -4.77 -14.29
N ASN A 60 20.78 -4.05 -14.89
CA ASN A 60 19.46 -4.57 -15.29
C ASN A 60 19.30 -4.61 -16.82
N ASP A 61 20.38 -4.92 -17.56
CA ASP A 61 20.38 -5.09 -19.01
C ASP A 61 19.75 -3.92 -19.81
N GLY A 62 19.86 -2.69 -19.30
CA GLY A 62 19.30 -1.50 -19.94
C GLY A 62 17.80 -1.30 -19.71
N SER A 63 17.14 -2.10 -18.88
CA SER A 63 15.74 -1.90 -18.49
C SER A 63 15.57 -0.65 -17.63
N ILE A 64 14.99 0.41 -18.21
CA ILE A 64 14.67 1.65 -17.48
C ILE A 64 13.74 1.36 -16.31
N GLU A 65 12.75 0.49 -16.52
CA GLU A 65 11.75 0.15 -15.51
C GLU A 65 12.39 -0.47 -14.27
N SER A 66 13.26 -1.46 -14.47
CA SER A 66 13.97 -2.15 -13.38
C SER A 66 15.03 -1.28 -12.70
N ALA A 67 15.55 -0.27 -13.41
CA ALA A 67 16.62 0.61 -12.90
C ALA A 67 16.14 1.69 -11.93
N LEU A 68 14.86 2.06 -11.99
CA LEU A 68 14.27 3.09 -11.14
C LEU A 68 14.07 2.59 -9.70
N ASP A 69 14.40 3.40 -8.70
CA ASP A 69 14.12 3.12 -7.28
C ASP A 69 13.07 4.09 -6.73
N ILE A 70 12.42 3.72 -5.61
CA ILE A 70 11.48 4.60 -4.90
C ILE A 70 12.09 5.98 -4.61
N ARG A 71 13.41 6.03 -4.34
CA ARG A 71 14.16 7.27 -4.09
C ARG A 71 14.12 8.27 -5.23
N ASP A 72 13.89 7.79 -6.45
CA ASP A 72 13.93 8.59 -7.68
C ASP A 72 12.55 9.19 -8.00
N PHE A 73 11.47 8.52 -7.58
CA PHE A 73 10.11 8.87 -7.98
C PHE A 73 9.69 10.30 -7.67
N PRO A 74 9.95 10.86 -6.45
CA PRO A 74 9.54 12.23 -6.15
C PRO A 74 10.14 13.22 -7.14
N ASP A 75 11.44 13.14 -7.39
CA ASP A 75 12.16 14.12 -8.19
C ASP A 75 11.76 14.00 -9.68
N ILE A 76 11.64 12.78 -10.21
CA ILE A 76 11.13 12.52 -11.56
C ILE A 76 9.72 13.09 -11.78
N ILE A 77 8.80 12.83 -10.85
CA ILE A 77 7.41 13.27 -10.97
C ILE A 77 7.29 14.78 -10.85
N ILE A 78 8.06 15.38 -9.94
CA ILE A 78 7.98 16.81 -9.63
C ILE A 78 8.60 17.66 -10.74
N GLU A 79 9.71 17.25 -11.33
CA GLU A 79 10.33 17.96 -12.46
C GLU A 79 9.51 17.83 -13.75
N ASN A 80 8.90 16.67 -13.99
CA ASN A 80 8.06 16.45 -15.17
C ASN A 80 6.57 16.76 -14.93
N TRP A 81 6.25 17.49 -13.85
CA TRP A 81 4.87 17.72 -13.42
C TRP A 81 4.03 18.39 -14.50
N GLN A 82 4.47 19.54 -15.01
CA GLN A 82 3.70 20.33 -15.98
C GLN A 82 3.62 19.65 -17.36
N HIS A 83 4.57 18.76 -17.66
CA HIS A 83 4.66 18.10 -18.95
C HIS A 83 3.68 16.93 -19.07
N VAL A 84 3.75 15.97 -18.15
CA VAL A 84 3.05 14.69 -18.30
C VAL A 84 2.27 14.24 -17.06
N PHE A 85 2.71 14.59 -15.85
CA PHE A 85 2.11 14.06 -14.62
C PHE A 85 0.88 14.83 -14.14
N ARG A 86 0.79 16.15 -14.36
CA ARG A 86 -0.39 16.97 -14.01
C ARG A 86 -1.70 16.43 -14.61
N LEU A 87 -1.61 15.81 -15.78
CA LEU A 87 -2.77 15.27 -16.50
C LEU A 87 -3.27 13.94 -15.94
N ARG A 88 -2.47 13.26 -15.10
CA ARG A 88 -2.79 11.96 -14.51
C ARG A 88 -3.21 12.06 -13.06
N PHE A 89 -2.54 12.91 -12.28
CA PHE A 89 -2.94 13.25 -10.91
C PHE A 89 -4.10 14.27 -10.90
N ARG A 90 -5.14 14.06 -11.72
CA ARG A 90 -6.20 15.06 -11.97
C ARG A 90 -6.93 15.41 -10.66
N GLY A 91 -6.96 16.70 -10.32
CA GLY A 91 -7.58 17.21 -9.10
C GLY A 91 -6.64 17.26 -7.89
N ASP A 92 -5.51 16.56 -7.95
CA ASP A 92 -4.51 16.60 -6.89
C ASP A 92 -3.52 17.74 -7.09
N LYS A 93 -3.22 18.43 -5.98
CA LYS A 93 -2.21 19.49 -5.97
C LYS A 93 -0.81 18.87 -6.04
N ARG A 94 0.08 19.44 -6.86
CA ARG A 94 1.51 19.06 -6.94
C ARG A 94 2.15 18.91 -5.55
N ALA A 95 1.84 19.85 -4.64
CA ALA A 95 2.37 19.85 -3.28
C ALA A 95 1.90 18.64 -2.44
N HIS A 96 0.66 18.18 -2.64
CA HIS A 96 0.12 17.01 -1.96
C HIS A 96 0.82 15.73 -2.42
N VAL A 97 0.86 15.50 -3.74
CA VAL A 97 1.57 14.34 -4.33
C VAL A 97 3.04 14.36 -3.94
N LYS A 98 3.68 15.54 -3.94
CA LYS A 98 5.05 15.72 -3.44
C LYS A 98 5.16 15.18 -2.01
N SER A 99 4.34 15.67 -1.09
CA SER A 99 4.39 15.27 0.31
C SER A 99 4.27 13.75 0.49
N LEU A 100 3.31 13.12 -0.18
CA LEU A 100 3.11 11.67 -0.11
C LEU A 100 4.35 10.90 -0.58
N LEU A 101 4.91 11.26 -1.74
CA LEU A 101 6.07 10.59 -2.31
C LEU A 101 7.33 10.76 -1.45
N TYR A 102 7.54 11.91 -0.81
CA TYR A 102 8.66 12.10 0.12
C TYR A 102 8.48 11.28 1.41
N ILE A 103 7.26 11.15 1.95
CA ILE A 103 7.00 10.27 3.10
C ILE A 103 7.35 8.82 2.75
N ILE A 104 6.93 8.34 1.57
CA ILE A 104 7.20 6.97 1.13
C ILE A 104 8.70 6.76 0.87
N LYS A 105 9.40 7.75 0.29
CA LYS A 105 10.86 7.73 0.15
C LYS A 105 11.55 7.59 1.51
N HIS A 106 11.14 8.37 2.51
CA HIS A 106 11.69 8.27 3.85
C HIS A 106 11.42 6.90 4.50
N ALA A 107 10.23 6.32 4.28
CA ALA A 107 9.92 4.98 4.76
C ALA A 107 10.83 3.91 4.15
N ARG A 108 11.09 3.98 2.84
CA ARG A 108 12.07 3.11 2.18
C ARG A 108 13.45 3.23 2.79
N ASP A 109 13.89 4.45 3.10
CA ASP A 109 15.20 4.68 3.73
C ASP A 109 15.28 4.11 5.15
N GLN A 110 14.22 4.25 5.96
CA GLN A 110 14.15 3.68 7.31
C GLN A 110 14.13 2.16 7.30
N VAL A 111 13.39 1.55 6.37
CA VAL A 111 13.36 0.09 6.21
C VAL A 111 14.70 -0.47 5.76
N SER A 112 15.42 0.27 4.91
CA SER A 112 16.76 -0.12 4.42
C SER A 112 17.86 0.02 5.49
N HIS A 113 17.67 0.94 6.45
CA HIS A 113 18.60 1.21 7.54
C HIS A 113 17.84 1.21 8.87
N PRO A 114 17.35 0.04 9.32
CA PRO A 114 16.52 -0.02 10.50
C PRO A 114 17.31 0.50 11.72
N PRO A 115 16.74 1.40 12.54
CA PRO A 115 17.35 1.75 13.81
C PRO A 115 17.47 0.49 14.69
N LEU A 116 18.56 0.40 15.46
CA LEU A 116 18.94 -0.67 16.42
C LEU A 116 17.85 -1.72 16.70
N ASP A 117 18.12 -2.99 16.43
CA ASP A 117 17.43 -4.25 16.81
C ASP A 117 15.93 -4.28 17.17
N THR A 118 15.18 -3.25 16.82
CA THR A 118 13.80 -2.96 17.18
C THR A 118 12.98 -2.91 15.91
N ASP A 119 11.70 -3.27 16.05
CA ASP A 119 10.76 -3.15 14.94
C ASP A 119 10.32 -1.69 14.75
N LEU A 120 9.74 -1.39 13.59
CA LEU A 120 9.15 -0.09 13.34
C LEU A 120 7.93 0.16 14.23
N ASP A 121 7.67 1.43 14.54
CA ASP A 121 6.46 1.82 15.25
C ASP A 121 5.22 1.42 14.44
N THR A 122 4.22 0.90 15.16
CA THR A 122 2.99 0.41 14.55
C THR A 122 2.23 1.52 13.83
N GLU A 123 2.12 2.68 14.46
CA GLU A 123 1.29 3.76 13.94
C GLU A 123 2.01 4.48 12.81
N TYR A 124 3.33 4.58 12.89
CA TYR A 124 4.18 4.93 11.73
C TYR A 124 3.92 4.01 10.53
N THR A 125 4.02 2.68 10.69
CA THR A 125 3.80 1.75 9.57
C THR A 125 2.40 1.90 8.99
N ARG A 126 1.37 2.06 9.83
CA ARG A 126 -0.02 2.25 9.38
C ARG A 126 -0.20 3.54 8.58
N VAL A 127 0.40 4.64 9.01
CA VAL A 127 0.39 5.92 8.28
C VAL A 127 1.06 5.78 6.91
N VAL A 128 2.21 5.11 6.85
CA VAL A 128 2.88 4.89 5.56
C VAL A 128 2.06 4.00 4.63
N LEU A 129 1.48 2.90 5.13
CA LEU A 129 0.59 2.05 4.33
C LEU A 129 -0.60 2.84 3.77
N TYR A 130 -1.19 3.73 4.58
CA TYR A 130 -2.25 4.62 4.11
C TYR A 130 -1.79 5.51 2.95
N HIS A 131 -0.60 6.13 3.07
CA HIS A 131 -0.07 6.98 2.00
C HIS A 131 0.30 6.19 0.74
N ILE A 132 0.81 4.96 0.87
CA ILE A 132 1.05 4.07 -0.27
C ILE A 132 -0.28 3.77 -0.99
N ILE A 133 -1.31 3.35 -0.25
CA ILE A 133 -2.65 3.08 -0.80
C ILE A 133 -3.19 4.32 -1.51
N GLU A 134 -3.03 5.50 -0.91
CA GLU A 134 -3.50 6.76 -1.49
C GLU A 134 -2.81 7.07 -2.83
N VAL A 135 -1.49 6.87 -2.94
CA VAL A 135 -0.79 7.07 -4.22
C VAL A 135 -1.19 6.02 -5.24
N LEU A 136 -1.31 4.74 -4.84
CA LEU A 136 -1.74 3.66 -5.74
C LEU A 136 -3.14 3.89 -6.30
N ASP A 137 -4.05 4.42 -5.49
CA ASP A 137 -5.39 4.84 -5.92
C ASP A 137 -5.31 5.95 -6.98
N LYS A 138 -4.48 6.97 -6.76
CA LYS A 138 -4.31 8.10 -7.69
C LYS A 138 -3.72 7.71 -9.05
N ILE A 139 -3.02 6.58 -9.14
CA ILE A 139 -2.45 6.08 -10.39
C ILE A 139 -3.25 4.92 -10.99
N ASP A 140 -4.44 4.63 -10.45
CA ASP A 140 -5.31 3.51 -10.84
C ASP A 140 -4.63 2.13 -10.76
N ALA A 141 -3.69 1.94 -9.82
CA ALA A 141 -2.99 0.67 -9.62
C ALA A 141 -3.80 -0.28 -8.70
N ILE A 142 -4.96 -0.73 -9.20
CA ILE A 142 -6.00 -1.45 -8.44
C ILE A 142 -5.46 -2.70 -7.73
N GLU A 143 -4.65 -3.51 -8.41
CA GLU A 143 -4.14 -4.78 -7.86
C GLU A 143 -3.14 -4.55 -6.73
N ALA A 144 -2.15 -3.68 -6.97
CA ALA A 144 -1.17 -3.29 -5.95
C ALA A 144 -1.85 -2.61 -4.75
N LYS A 145 -2.83 -1.73 -5.00
CA LYS A 145 -3.64 -1.10 -3.94
C LYS A 145 -4.32 -2.15 -3.08
N ALA A 146 -5.02 -3.11 -3.70
CA ALA A 146 -5.69 -4.18 -2.99
C ALA A 146 -4.69 -5.07 -2.21
N SER A 147 -3.48 -5.27 -2.73
CA SER A 147 -2.40 -5.98 -2.02
C SER A 147 -2.00 -5.26 -0.74
N VAL A 148 -1.73 -3.95 -0.82
CA VAL A 148 -1.36 -3.14 0.35
C VAL A 148 -2.51 -2.99 1.34
N GLU A 149 -3.76 -2.92 0.87
CA GLU A 149 -4.95 -2.94 1.75
C GLU A 149 -5.06 -4.22 2.56
N ARG A 150 -4.77 -5.39 1.95
CA ARG A 150 -4.73 -6.67 2.68
C ARG A 150 -3.65 -6.67 3.76
N LEU A 151 -2.45 -6.15 3.46
CA LEU A 151 -1.37 -6.02 4.44
C LEU A 151 -1.78 -5.16 5.64
N ARG A 152 -2.40 -4.00 5.38
CA ARG A 152 -2.95 -3.12 6.43
C ARG A 152 -3.99 -3.83 7.29
N ASP A 153 -4.86 -4.63 6.68
CA ASP A 153 -5.94 -5.31 7.39
C ASP A 153 -5.43 -6.50 8.22
N ILE A 154 -4.39 -7.21 7.76
CA ILE A 154 -3.68 -8.23 8.54
C ILE A 154 -3.09 -7.62 9.81
N MET A 155 -2.38 -6.48 9.69
CA MET A 155 -1.81 -5.78 10.86
C MET A 155 -2.88 -5.43 11.91
N ARG A 156 -4.07 -5.00 11.47
CA ARG A 156 -5.19 -4.70 12.38
C ARG A 156 -5.71 -5.94 13.08
N ARG A 157 -5.80 -7.08 12.38
CA ARG A 157 -6.29 -8.35 12.97
C ARG A 157 -5.29 -8.92 13.96
N ASP A 158 -4.01 -8.90 13.64
CA ASP A 158 -2.97 -9.42 14.54
C ASP A 158 -2.86 -8.58 15.82
N GLN A 159 -3.03 -7.27 15.71
CA GLN A 159 -3.10 -6.38 16.87
C GLN A 159 -4.39 -6.54 17.67
N ALA A 160 -5.54 -6.70 17.02
CA ALA A 160 -6.81 -6.98 17.69
C ALA A 160 -6.75 -8.32 18.45
N LEU A 161 -6.15 -9.35 17.86
CA LEU A 161 -5.93 -10.65 18.50
C LEU A 161 -4.93 -10.57 19.66
N ALA A 162 -3.86 -9.79 19.52
CA ALA A 162 -2.91 -9.53 20.61
C ALA A 162 -3.57 -8.76 21.77
N PHE A 163 -4.40 -7.76 21.47
CA PHE A 163 -5.16 -6.99 22.46
C PHE A 163 -6.22 -7.85 23.17
N LEU A 164 -6.96 -8.70 22.44
CA LEU A 164 -7.93 -9.63 23.02
C LEU A 164 -7.27 -10.70 23.91
N LYS A 165 -6.10 -11.21 23.51
CA LYS A 165 -5.30 -12.12 24.37
C LYS A 165 -4.81 -11.43 25.65
N ASN A 166 -4.39 -10.17 25.55
CA ASN A 166 -3.90 -9.40 26.71
C ASN A 166 -5.01 -8.86 27.62
N THR A 167 -6.25 -8.73 27.12
CA THR A 167 -7.40 -8.26 27.90
C THR A 167 -8.28 -9.37 28.45
N GLY A 168 -7.95 -10.65 28.18
CA GLY A 168 -8.60 -11.81 28.78
C GLY A 168 -10.09 -11.96 28.47
N ARG A 169 -10.62 -11.25 27.47
CA ARG A 169 -12.04 -11.34 27.10
C ARG A 169 -12.23 -12.29 25.92
N PRO A 170 -12.91 -13.44 26.11
CA PRO A 170 -13.27 -14.29 24.98
C PRO A 170 -14.24 -13.53 24.08
N LEU A 171 -14.04 -13.64 22.77
CA LEU A 171 -15.01 -13.27 21.75
C LEU A 171 -16.31 -14.00 22.09
N LYS A 172 -17.30 -13.27 22.62
CA LYS A 172 -18.69 -13.77 22.71
C LYS A 172 -19.08 -14.20 21.30
N GLN A 173 -19.19 -15.50 21.09
CA GLN A 173 -19.87 -16.05 19.94
C GLN A 173 -21.30 -15.49 19.93
N LYS A 174 -21.75 -15.13 18.74
CA LYS A 174 -23.09 -14.59 18.44
C LYS A 174 -24.19 -15.48 19.06
N PRO A 175 -25.36 -14.93 19.41
CA PRO A 175 -26.44 -15.72 20.00
C PRO A 175 -26.92 -16.76 18.99
N GLU A 176 -26.93 -18.03 19.39
CA GLU A 176 -27.76 -19.04 18.74
C GLU A 176 -29.22 -18.59 18.80
N GLN A 177 -29.86 -18.66 17.65
CA GLN A 177 -31.28 -18.45 17.47
C GLN A 177 -32.06 -19.39 18.41
N SER A 178 -32.67 -18.87 19.46
CA SER A 178 -33.81 -19.56 20.08
C SER A 178 -34.99 -19.39 19.15
N GLN A 179 -35.21 -20.40 18.30
CA GLN A 179 -36.51 -20.63 17.69
C GLN A 179 -37.55 -20.70 18.81
N THR A 180 -38.55 -19.84 18.68
CA THR A 180 -39.77 -19.86 19.47
C THR A 180 -40.58 -21.05 18.97
N ASP A 181 -40.48 -22.20 19.65
CA ASP A 181 -41.38 -23.31 19.38
C ASP A 181 -42.62 -23.17 20.28
N VAL A 182 -43.75 -23.01 19.60
CA VAL A 182 -45.09 -22.76 20.12
C VAL A 182 -45.57 -24.00 20.92
N PRO A 183 -46.24 -23.85 22.07
CA PRO A 183 -46.74 -25.00 22.83
C PRO A 183 -47.86 -25.71 22.05
N PRO A 184 -47.97 -27.06 22.12
CA PRO A 184 -49.05 -27.78 21.48
C PRO A 184 -50.34 -27.62 22.26
N HIS A 185 -51.33 -26.97 21.65
CA HIS A 185 -52.73 -27.10 22.06
C HIS A 185 -53.30 -28.41 21.49
N PRO A 186 -53.90 -29.29 22.31
CA PRO A 186 -54.67 -30.42 21.82
C PRO A 186 -56.14 -30.03 21.63
N LEU A 187 -56.72 -30.46 20.51
CA LEU A 187 -58.16 -30.61 20.26
C LEU A 187 -58.33 -31.89 19.42
N PRO A 188 -59.49 -32.56 19.36
CA PRO A 188 -60.64 -32.60 20.26
C PRO A 188 -60.95 -34.05 20.73
N GLU A 189 -61.76 -34.21 21.78
CA GLU A 189 -62.49 -35.46 22.02
C GLU A 189 -63.80 -35.43 21.23
N ASP A 190 -63.94 -36.36 20.29
CA ASP A 190 -65.22 -36.84 19.72
C ASP A 190 -65.69 -38.07 20.54
N PRO A 191 -66.96 -38.53 20.52
CA PRO A 191 -67.95 -38.33 19.44
C PRO A 191 -69.41 -38.08 19.89
N LEU A 192 -70.24 -37.60 18.97
CA LEU A 192 -71.68 -37.92 18.96
C LEU A 192 -71.92 -39.13 18.06
N HIS A 193 -72.48 -40.21 18.62
CA HIS A 193 -73.43 -41.07 17.92
C HIS A 193 -74.40 -41.75 18.91
N PHE A 194 -75.68 -41.44 18.67
CA PHE A 194 -76.95 -41.90 19.25
C PHE A 194 -77.39 -41.35 20.60
#